data_AF-W2CFA3-F1
#
_entry.id   AF-W2CFA3-F1
#
_cell.length_a   1.000
_cell.length_b   1.000
_cell.length_c   1.000
_cell.angle_alpha   90.00
_cell.angle_beta   90.00
_cell.angle_gamma   90.00
#
_symmetry.space_group_name_H-M   'P 1'
#
loop_
_entity.id
_entity.type
_entity.pdbx_description
1 polymer ?
#
loop_
_entity_poly.entity_id
_entity_poly.type
_entity_poly.pdbx_seq_one_letter_code
_entity_poly.pdbx_strand_id
1 'polypeptide(L)'
;MLLDKEYPATHSMSTAWYMVDDDDNVAIIEYNENGPVPWDVPEAITEDLLFGPPTGVSDSCKTTIELTEEQIEELLPDFLDAPCSLEDVSYWWHRTVFQIDPRQTDAFLAHCSEGGVPIKEIVSKQKGLYLADFDRCIQEGKIKEGSVLQKMIAGGILTAAYEMKEFEFDDIYHKETRRMEYTKNYEAAPYYIYYQPYWVAHLAKRMITPHHPVKLSQVPENFRHRIHRIPGRFADKEYLQIAQHTPCRFEESPNFSLSTLPREEDYIPT
;
A
#
# COMPACT_ATOMS: atom_id res chain seq x y z
N MET A 1 -14.03 19.36 -36.60
CA MET A 1 -14.75 18.11 -36.27
C MET A 1 -14.36 17.75 -34.86
N LEU A 2 -15.32 17.77 -33.94
CA LEU A 2 -15.14 17.43 -32.54
C LEU A 2 -14.71 15.96 -32.40
N LEU A 3 -13.69 15.74 -31.58
CA LEU A 3 -13.46 14.51 -30.84
C LEU A 3 -12.90 14.99 -29.47
N ASP A 4 -13.65 15.79 -28.69
CA ASP A 4 -14.50 15.24 -27.62
C ASP A 4 -14.84 13.76 -27.82
N LYS A 5 -13.84 12.92 -27.62
CA LYS A 5 -14.07 11.70 -26.88
C LYS A 5 -13.80 12.08 -25.44
N GLU A 6 -14.86 12.43 -24.72
CA GLU A 6 -14.98 12.00 -23.33
C GLU A 6 -14.59 10.52 -23.36
N TYR A 7 -13.34 10.22 -22.98
CA TYR A 7 -13.03 8.88 -22.54
C TYR A 7 -14.03 8.66 -21.41
N PRO A 8 -14.92 7.65 -21.50
CA PRO A 8 -15.69 7.31 -20.33
C PRO A 8 -14.65 7.09 -19.23
N ALA A 9 -14.88 7.70 -18.06
CA ALA A 9 -14.16 7.40 -16.83
C ALA A 9 -14.33 5.89 -16.59
N THR A 10 -13.49 5.11 -17.27
CA THR A 10 -13.42 3.67 -17.12
C THR A 10 -12.57 3.57 -15.90
N HIS A 11 -13.22 3.27 -14.78
CA HIS A 11 -12.67 3.37 -13.44
C HIS A 11 -11.32 2.63 -13.36
N SER A 12 -10.26 3.42 -13.54
CA SER A 12 -8.88 3.09 -13.28
C SER A 12 -8.75 2.69 -11.82
N MET A 13 -8.69 1.40 -11.55
CA MET A 13 -8.17 0.93 -10.28
C MET A 13 -6.70 0.65 -10.54
N SER A 14 -5.82 1.45 -9.92
CA SER A 14 -4.40 1.12 -9.87
C SER A 14 -4.26 -0.32 -9.42
N THR A 15 -3.47 -1.12 -10.14
CA THR A 15 -3.23 -2.51 -9.74
C THR A 15 -1.86 -2.60 -9.11
N ALA A 16 -1.76 -3.27 -7.97
CA ALA A 16 -0.53 -3.49 -7.25
C ALA A 16 -0.35 -4.95 -6.85
N TRP A 17 0.91 -5.38 -6.72
CA TRP A 17 1.25 -6.74 -6.26
C TRP A 17 2.70 -6.88 -5.80
N TYR A 18 3.04 -8.02 -5.20
CA TYR A 18 4.39 -8.29 -4.67
C TYR A 18 5.32 -8.98 -5.64
N MET A 19 6.57 -8.51 -5.68
CA MET A 19 7.70 -9.22 -6.27
C MET A 19 8.83 -9.39 -5.26
N VAL A 20 9.79 -10.27 -5.56
CA VAL A 20 10.94 -10.53 -4.69
C VAL A 20 12.25 -10.55 -5.49
N ASP A 21 13.32 -9.99 -4.93
CA ASP A 21 14.65 -9.99 -5.53
C ASP A 21 15.56 -11.13 -5.02
N ASP A 22 16.80 -11.19 -5.51
CA ASP A 22 17.78 -12.21 -5.11
C ASP A 22 18.27 -12.10 -3.65
N ASP A 23 18.03 -10.96 -2.99
CA ASP A 23 18.32 -10.72 -1.56
C ASP A 23 17.11 -11.02 -0.65
N ASP A 24 16.07 -11.63 -1.23
CA ASP A 24 14.78 -11.91 -0.61
C ASP A 24 14.06 -10.64 -0.10
N ASN A 25 14.38 -9.45 -0.64
CA ASN A 25 13.60 -8.25 -0.40
C ASN A 25 12.29 -8.33 -1.16
N VAL A 26 11.18 -8.00 -0.49
CA VAL A 26 9.87 -7.88 -1.10
C VAL A 26 9.68 -6.44 -1.58
N ALA A 27 9.22 -6.28 -2.82
CA ALA A 27 8.79 -5.01 -3.37
C ALA A 27 7.31 -5.05 -3.71
N ILE A 28 6.68 -3.89 -3.71
CA ILE A 28 5.36 -3.65 -4.30
C ILE A 28 5.58 -2.95 -5.63
N ILE A 29 4.89 -3.41 -6.67
CA ILE A 29 4.81 -2.73 -7.95
C ILE A 29 3.38 -2.23 -8.10
N GLU A 30 3.23 -0.96 -8.44
CA GLU A 30 1.97 -0.29 -8.72
C GLU A 30 1.89 0.12 -10.19
N TYR A 31 0.72 -0.05 -10.79
CA TYR A 31 0.39 0.38 -12.14
C TYR A 31 -0.75 1.38 -12.09
N ASN A 32 -0.53 2.57 -12.61
CA ASN A 32 -1.54 3.62 -12.78
C ASN A 32 -2.47 3.31 -13.97
N GLU A 33 -3.19 2.19 -13.89
CA GLU A 33 -3.98 1.45 -14.92
C GLU A 33 -3.29 0.24 -15.55
N ASN A 34 -4.11 -0.71 -16.06
CA ASN A 34 -3.93 -1.82 -17.04
C ASN A 34 -2.51 -2.21 -17.49
N GLY A 35 -1.54 -2.17 -16.57
CA GLY A 35 -0.17 -2.55 -16.81
C GLY A 35 0.03 -4.06 -16.90
N PRO A 36 1.26 -4.53 -17.12
CA PRO A 36 1.59 -5.95 -17.11
C PRO A 36 1.32 -6.59 -15.73
N VAL A 37 0.10 -7.09 -15.51
CA VAL A 37 -0.26 -7.83 -14.30
C VAL A 37 -0.02 -9.32 -14.52
N PRO A 38 0.75 -10.01 -13.67
CA PRO A 38 0.92 -11.46 -13.77
C PRO A 38 -0.41 -12.21 -13.72
N TRP A 39 -0.54 -13.28 -14.50
CA TRP A 39 -1.83 -13.96 -14.72
C TRP A 39 -2.47 -14.59 -13.47
N ASP A 40 -1.67 -14.86 -12.45
CA ASP A 40 -2.01 -15.60 -11.24
C ASP A 40 -2.13 -14.69 -9.99
N VAL A 41 -2.09 -13.37 -10.20
CA VAL A 41 -2.13 -12.37 -9.15
C VAL A 41 -3.49 -11.65 -9.19
N PRO A 42 -4.22 -11.56 -8.06
CA PRO A 42 -5.44 -10.79 -7.98
C PRO A 42 -5.13 -9.28 -7.95
N GLU A 43 -6.09 -8.51 -8.41
CA GLU A 43 -6.07 -7.05 -8.29
C GLU A 43 -6.05 -6.62 -6.82
N ALA A 44 -5.20 -5.64 -6.51
CA ALA A 44 -5.09 -4.96 -5.22
C ALA A 44 -4.57 -3.54 -5.46
N ILE A 45 -4.65 -2.68 -4.46
CA ILE A 45 -3.93 -1.40 -4.43
C ILE A 45 -2.72 -1.52 -3.50
N THR A 46 -1.75 -0.62 -3.63
CA THR A 46 -0.49 -0.64 -2.86
C THR A 46 -0.76 -0.76 -1.35
N GLU A 47 -1.82 -0.11 -0.87
CA GLU A 47 -2.06 0.02 0.56
C GLU A 47 -2.77 -1.19 1.18
N ASP A 48 -3.55 -1.90 0.37
CA ASP A 48 -4.09 -3.21 0.74
C ASP A 48 -2.98 -4.27 0.89
N LEU A 49 -1.77 -3.99 0.40
CA LEU A 49 -0.61 -4.87 0.45
C LEU A 49 0.40 -4.49 1.54
N LEU A 50 0.19 -3.45 2.34
CA LEU A 50 1.20 -3.06 3.34
C LEU A 50 1.35 -4.13 4.44
N PHE A 51 0.26 -4.80 4.79
CA PHE A 51 0.18 -5.77 5.89
C PHE A 51 0.00 -7.22 5.42
N GLY A 52 0.22 -7.48 4.14
CA GLY A 52 0.12 -8.81 3.54
C GLY A 52 -1.09 -8.99 2.63
N PRO A 53 -1.13 -10.10 1.87
CA PRO A 53 -2.20 -10.34 0.90
C PRO A 53 -3.58 -10.53 1.56
N PRO A 54 -4.67 -10.13 0.88
CA PRO A 54 -6.01 -10.37 1.38
C PRO A 54 -6.28 -11.87 1.52
N THR A 55 -6.77 -12.28 2.68
CA THR A 55 -7.02 -13.70 3.03
C THR A 55 -8.35 -14.22 2.52
N GLY A 56 -9.22 -13.36 2.00
CA GLY A 56 -10.57 -13.72 1.52
C GLY A 56 -11.57 -14.05 2.63
N VAL A 57 -11.19 -13.90 3.90
CA VAL A 57 -12.05 -14.12 5.08
C VAL A 57 -12.45 -12.75 5.64
N SER A 58 -13.74 -12.41 5.57
CA SER A 58 -14.26 -11.07 5.91
C SER A 58 -14.12 -10.70 7.39
N ASP A 59 -13.97 -11.69 8.26
CA ASP A 59 -14.14 -11.52 9.71
C ASP A 59 -12.83 -11.63 10.50
N SER A 60 -11.70 -11.87 9.82
CA SER A 60 -10.37 -11.88 10.45
C SER A 60 -9.61 -10.60 10.10
N CYS A 61 -8.93 -10.00 11.07
CA CYS A 61 -7.84 -9.04 10.82
C CYS A 61 -6.97 -9.56 9.66
N LYS A 62 -6.79 -8.75 8.61
CA LYS A 62 -6.18 -9.19 7.35
C LYS A 62 -4.65 -9.27 7.42
N THR A 63 -4.04 -8.76 8.48
CA THR A 63 -2.59 -8.75 8.65
C THR A 63 -2.00 -10.16 8.61
N THR A 64 -1.19 -10.41 7.59
CA THR A 64 -0.49 -11.67 7.35
C THR A 64 1.03 -11.52 7.27
N ILE A 65 1.51 -10.29 7.06
CA ILE A 65 2.92 -9.92 7.19
C ILE A 65 3.07 -9.09 8.46
N GLU A 66 3.79 -9.63 9.46
CA GLU A 66 4.13 -8.88 10.67
C GLU A 66 5.38 -8.03 10.39
N LEU A 67 5.22 -6.70 10.48
CA LEU A 67 6.30 -5.74 10.34
C LEU A 67 7.14 -5.65 11.63
N THR A 68 8.44 -5.42 11.50
CA THR A 68 9.31 -5.11 12.64
C THR A 68 9.06 -3.70 13.16
N GLU A 69 9.62 -3.36 14.32
CA GLU A 69 9.50 -2.03 14.90
C GLU A 69 10.08 -0.96 13.97
N GLU A 70 11.26 -1.21 13.40
CA GLU A 70 11.92 -0.30 12.46
C GLU A 70 11.09 -0.10 11.18
N GLN A 71 10.41 -1.16 10.71
CA GLN A 71 9.52 -1.10 9.55
C GLN A 71 8.25 -0.29 9.81
N ILE A 72 7.71 -0.36 11.03
CA ILE A 72 6.55 0.44 11.44
C ILE A 72 6.94 1.92 11.55
N GLU A 73 8.12 2.22 12.08
CA GLU A 73 8.65 3.59 12.16
C GLU A 73 8.84 4.21 10.77
N GLU A 74 9.27 3.42 9.78
CA GLU A 74 9.35 3.89 8.39
C GLU A 74 7.97 4.12 7.75
N LEU A 75 6.97 3.30 8.11
CA LEU A 75 5.60 3.42 7.60
C LEU A 75 4.81 4.56 8.25
N LEU A 76 5.17 4.89 9.50
CA LEU A 76 4.54 5.92 10.31
C LEU A 76 5.64 6.90 10.78
N PRO A 77 6.21 7.73 9.92
CA PRO A 77 7.31 8.64 10.30
C PRO A 77 6.90 9.61 11.42
N ASP A 78 5.62 9.99 11.47
CA ASP A 78 5.06 10.86 12.50
C ASP A 78 4.74 10.10 13.82
N PHE A 79 4.97 8.77 13.87
CA PHE A 79 4.73 7.91 15.05
C PHE A 79 5.50 8.39 16.29
N LEU A 80 6.71 8.92 16.10
CA LEU A 80 7.59 9.35 17.18
C LEU A 80 7.40 10.82 17.56
N ASP A 81 6.83 11.65 16.67
CA ASP A 81 6.93 13.10 16.79
C ASP A 81 5.65 13.79 17.29
N ALA A 82 4.47 13.45 16.76
CA ALA A 82 3.22 14.12 17.16
C ALA A 82 1.97 13.27 16.86
N PRO A 83 1.36 12.61 17.86
CA PRO A 83 0.08 11.96 17.67
C PRO A 83 -1.01 12.99 17.36
N CYS A 84 -1.97 12.61 16.51
CA CYS A 84 -3.21 13.35 16.30
C CYS A 84 -4.00 13.42 17.62
N SER A 85 -4.71 14.53 17.83
CA SER A 85 -5.65 14.62 18.95
C SER A 85 -6.72 13.54 18.82
N LEU A 86 -7.00 12.83 19.93
CA LEU A 86 -8.06 11.84 19.97
C LEU A 86 -9.48 12.45 19.87
N GLU A 87 -9.60 13.76 20.07
CA GLU A 87 -10.88 14.49 19.99
C GLU A 87 -11.09 15.15 18.62
N ASP A 88 -10.04 15.29 17.83
CA ASP A 88 -10.10 15.92 16.51
C ASP A 88 -10.29 14.87 15.42
N VAL A 89 -11.56 14.51 15.21
CA VAL A 89 -11.97 13.53 14.20
C VAL A 89 -11.95 14.07 12.77
N SER A 90 -11.60 15.35 12.56
CA SER A 90 -11.55 15.94 11.21
C SER A 90 -10.40 15.38 10.36
N TYR A 91 -9.37 14.87 11.02
CA TYR A 91 -8.21 14.19 10.43
C TYR A 91 -8.36 12.66 10.39
N TRP A 92 -9.49 12.13 10.88
CA TRP A 92 -9.70 10.70 10.93
C TRP A 92 -10.29 10.23 9.62
N TRP A 93 -9.39 9.86 8.71
CA TRP A 93 -9.73 9.20 7.45
C TRP A 93 -9.59 7.68 7.57
N HIS A 94 -9.85 6.95 6.50
CA HIS A 94 -9.82 5.48 6.45
C HIS A 94 -8.46 4.84 6.83
N ARG A 95 -7.44 5.65 7.18
CA ARG A 95 -6.05 5.25 7.38
C ARG A 95 -5.49 5.71 8.72
N THR A 96 -6.34 6.03 9.68
CA THR A 96 -5.90 6.34 11.05
C THR A 96 -5.54 5.06 11.81
N VAL A 97 -4.30 5.02 12.32
CA VAL A 97 -3.79 3.99 13.21
C VAL A 97 -4.00 4.43 14.65
N PHE A 98 -4.78 3.67 15.39
CA PHE A 98 -5.06 3.92 16.79
C PHE A 98 -4.11 3.15 17.68
N GLN A 99 -3.56 3.82 18.68
CA GLN A 99 -2.80 3.19 19.74
C GLN A 99 -3.68 2.95 20.96
N ILE A 100 -3.54 1.76 21.51
CA ILE A 100 -4.11 1.37 22.81
C ILE A 100 -3.01 1.04 23.80
N ASP A 101 -3.34 1.07 25.09
CA ASP A 101 -2.54 0.34 26.09
C ASP A 101 -2.62 -1.17 25.77
N PRO A 102 -1.51 -1.87 25.46
CA PRO A 102 -1.54 -3.29 25.15
C PRO A 102 -2.15 -4.16 26.27
N ARG A 103 -2.12 -3.68 27.52
CA ARG A 103 -2.76 -4.36 28.67
C ARG A 103 -4.29 -4.31 28.62
N GLN A 104 -4.85 -3.41 27.82
CA GLN A 104 -6.29 -3.23 27.63
C GLN A 104 -6.79 -3.83 26.31
N THR A 105 -5.99 -4.67 25.64
CA THR A 105 -6.36 -5.30 24.36
C THR A 105 -7.71 -6.00 24.42
N ASP A 106 -7.97 -6.82 25.45
CA ASP A 106 -9.25 -7.54 25.57
C ASP A 106 -10.45 -6.59 25.70
N ALA A 107 -10.29 -5.49 26.44
CA ALA A 107 -11.32 -4.48 26.60
C ALA A 107 -11.56 -3.70 25.30
N PHE A 108 -10.48 -3.35 24.58
CA PHE A 108 -10.56 -2.76 23.25
C PHE A 108 -11.34 -3.65 22.28
N LEU A 109 -10.96 -4.92 22.15
CA LEU A 109 -11.62 -5.88 21.27
C LEU A 109 -13.10 -6.07 21.64
N ALA A 110 -13.41 -6.17 22.93
CA ALA A 110 -14.79 -6.30 23.41
C ALA A 110 -15.65 -5.09 23.03
N HIS A 111 -15.14 -3.87 23.23
CA HIS A 111 -15.87 -2.66 22.84
C HIS A 111 -15.97 -2.49 21.32
N CYS A 112 -14.96 -2.88 20.54
CA CYS A 112 -15.08 -2.91 19.08
C CYS A 112 -16.21 -3.84 18.63
N SER A 113 -16.28 -5.04 19.21
CA SER A 113 -17.35 -6.00 18.92
C SER A 113 -18.72 -5.49 19.35
N GLU A 114 -18.85 -4.87 20.53
CA GLU A 114 -20.11 -4.31 21.05
C GLU A 114 -20.61 -3.16 20.16
N GLY A 115 -19.70 -2.27 19.76
CA GLY A 115 -20.01 -1.10 18.93
C GLY A 115 -20.12 -1.38 17.44
N GLY A 116 -19.83 -2.61 16.99
CA GLY A 116 -19.76 -2.96 15.58
C GLY A 116 -18.70 -2.14 14.82
N VAL A 117 -17.55 -1.90 15.46
CA VAL A 117 -16.37 -1.22 14.91
C VAL A 117 -15.47 -2.29 14.29
N PRO A 118 -15.34 -2.35 12.95
CA PRO A 118 -14.46 -3.30 12.30
C PRO A 118 -12.99 -2.97 12.59
N ILE A 119 -12.21 -3.99 12.95
CA ILE A 119 -10.75 -3.90 12.98
C ILE A 119 -10.26 -4.41 11.63
N LYS A 120 -9.64 -3.52 10.83
CA LYS A 120 -9.15 -3.84 9.50
C LYS A 120 -7.79 -4.54 9.59
N GLU A 121 -6.87 -3.94 10.35
CA GLU A 121 -5.49 -4.39 10.47
C GLU A 121 -4.96 -4.30 11.91
N ILE A 122 -4.05 -5.20 12.25
CA ILE A 122 -3.23 -5.15 13.46
C ILE A 122 -1.84 -4.71 13.03
N VAL A 123 -1.58 -3.41 13.09
CA VAL A 123 -0.29 -2.83 12.69
C VAL A 123 0.84 -3.30 13.60
N SER A 124 0.58 -3.37 14.92
CA SER A 124 1.54 -3.91 15.89
C SER A 124 0.87 -4.34 17.19
N LYS A 125 0.89 -5.63 17.50
CA LYS A 125 0.41 -6.14 18.80
C LYS A 125 1.23 -5.59 19.97
N GLN A 126 2.55 -5.54 19.81
CA GLN A 126 3.47 -5.12 20.86
C GLN A 126 3.30 -3.65 21.24
N LYS A 127 3.07 -2.78 20.25
CA LYS A 127 2.87 -1.34 20.45
C LYS A 127 1.39 -0.97 20.65
N GLY A 128 0.49 -1.94 20.53
CA GLY A 128 -0.95 -1.71 20.63
C GLY A 128 -1.51 -0.89 19.47
N LEU A 129 -1.00 -1.06 18.24
CA LEU A 129 -1.40 -0.31 17.06
C LEU A 129 -2.39 -1.08 16.19
N TYR A 130 -3.54 -0.46 15.92
CA TYR A 130 -4.65 -1.07 15.19
C TYR A 130 -5.25 -0.08 14.20
N LEU A 131 -5.61 -0.56 13.01
CA LEU A 131 -6.47 0.17 12.08
C LEU A 131 -7.91 -0.26 12.34
N ALA A 132 -8.71 0.64 12.90
CA ALA A 132 -10.10 0.37 13.26
C ALA A 132 -11.03 1.46 12.68
N ASP A 133 -12.20 1.04 12.22
CA ASP A 133 -13.15 1.87 11.49
C ASP A 133 -14.23 2.41 12.43
N PHE A 134 -13.99 3.62 12.91
CA PHE A 134 -14.86 4.34 13.85
C PHE A 134 -15.88 5.25 13.16
N ASP A 135 -16.10 5.16 11.84
CA ASP A 135 -16.99 6.06 11.10
C ASP A 135 -18.40 6.14 11.71
N ARG A 136 -18.91 5.00 12.20
CA ARG A 136 -20.23 4.90 12.86
C ARG A 136 -20.30 5.59 14.22
N CYS A 137 -19.16 5.89 14.82
CA CYS A 137 -19.02 6.62 16.08
C CYS A 137 -18.88 8.13 15.86
N ILE A 138 -18.85 8.60 14.62
CA ILE A 138 -18.71 10.00 14.26
C ILE A 138 -20.03 10.49 13.66
N GLN A 139 -20.45 11.70 14.04
CA GLN A 139 -21.63 12.37 13.50
C GLN A 139 -21.29 13.85 13.28
N GLU A 140 -21.47 14.34 12.05
CA GLU A 140 -21.23 15.75 11.68
C GLU A 140 -19.84 16.26 12.09
N GLY A 141 -18.80 15.42 11.90
CA GLY A 141 -17.42 15.76 12.23
C GLY A 141 -17.13 15.82 13.74
N LYS A 142 -17.95 15.17 14.56
CA LYS A 142 -17.76 15.08 16.02
C LYS A 142 -17.96 13.66 16.52
N ILE A 143 -17.32 13.33 17.63
CA ILE A 143 -17.58 12.06 18.33
C ILE A 143 -19.02 12.05 18.83
N LYS A 144 -19.77 11.02 18.42
CA LYS A 144 -21.15 10.81 18.84
C LYS A 144 -21.21 10.49 20.33
N GLU A 145 -22.07 11.20 21.06
CA GLU A 145 -22.27 10.97 22.50
C GLU A 145 -22.77 9.54 22.77
N GLY A 146 -22.20 8.89 23.79
CA GLY A 146 -22.49 7.51 24.18
C GLY A 146 -21.89 6.45 23.26
N SER A 147 -21.17 6.83 22.19
CA SER A 147 -20.48 5.88 21.31
C SER A 147 -19.39 5.10 22.03
N VAL A 148 -19.03 3.92 21.50
CA VAL A 148 -17.91 3.14 22.03
C VAL A 148 -16.59 3.89 21.93
N LEU A 149 -16.42 4.72 20.90
CA LEU A 149 -15.25 5.59 20.75
C LEU A 149 -15.12 6.55 21.93
N GLN A 150 -16.19 7.26 22.28
CA GLN A 150 -16.18 8.19 23.43
C GLN A 150 -15.83 7.45 24.73
N LYS A 151 -16.40 6.25 24.94
CA LYS A 151 -16.10 5.41 26.11
C LYS A 151 -14.64 4.98 26.15
N MET A 152 -14.07 4.57 25.02
CA MET A 152 -12.67 4.15 24.93
C MET A 152 -11.71 5.30 25.21
N ILE A 153 -11.98 6.51 24.71
CA ILE A 153 -11.16 7.70 24.99
C ILE A 153 -11.27 8.08 26.47
N ALA A 154 -12.50 8.20 27.00
CA ALA A 154 -12.71 8.56 28.40
C ALA A 154 -12.16 7.51 29.39
N GLY A 155 -12.18 6.23 28.99
CA GLY A 155 -11.61 5.12 29.75
C GLY A 155 -10.09 4.97 29.62
N GLY A 156 -9.42 5.78 28.79
CA GLY A 156 -7.98 5.69 28.55
C GLY A 156 -7.56 4.39 27.85
N ILE A 157 -8.47 3.74 27.11
CA ILE A 157 -8.16 2.58 26.29
C ILE A 157 -7.39 3.04 25.04
N LEU A 158 -7.91 4.06 24.36
CA LEU A 158 -7.22 4.74 23.26
C LEU A 158 -6.28 5.78 23.85
N THR A 159 -4.99 5.69 23.48
CA THR A 159 -3.94 6.56 24.02
C THR A 159 -3.40 7.54 22.99
N ALA A 160 -3.46 7.20 21.71
CA ALA A 160 -3.04 8.06 20.60
C ALA A 160 -3.71 7.66 19.28
N ALA A 161 -3.68 8.56 18.31
CA ALA A 161 -4.02 8.30 16.92
C ALA A 161 -2.90 8.82 16.03
N TYR A 162 -2.63 8.12 14.94
CA TYR A 162 -1.59 8.44 13.96
C TYR A 162 -2.17 8.35 12.56
N GLU A 163 -1.83 9.29 11.70
CA GLU A 163 -2.21 9.22 10.30
C GLU A 163 -1.19 8.39 9.52
N MET A 164 -1.65 7.31 8.89
CA MET A 164 -0.87 6.64 7.85
C MET A 164 -1.13 7.36 6.53
N LYS A 165 -0.12 8.09 6.02
CA LYS A 165 -0.27 8.87 4.78
C LYS A 165 -0.57 7.96 3.60
N GLU A 166 -1.32 8.50 2.64
CA GLU A 166 -1.61 7.84 1.37
C GLU A 166 -0.36 7.79 0.49
N PHE A 167 -0.17 6.68 -0.22
CA PHE A 167 0.92 6.54 -1.20
C PHE A 167 0.43 7.12 -2.52
N GLU A 168 0.76 8.39 -2.78
CA GLU A 168 0.41 9.03 -4.05
C GLU A 168 1.67 9.17 -4.91
N PHE A 169 1.59 8.56 -6.09
CA PHE A 169 2.57 8.72 -7.16
C PHE A 169 1.88 9.36 -8.36
N ASP A 170 2.52 10.36 -8.94
CA ASP A 170 2.03 11.05 -10.12
C ASP A 170 3.13 11.10 -11.18
N ASP A 171 2.73 11.22 -12.44
CA ASP A 171 3.61 11.15 -13.58
C ASP A 171 3.22 12.13 -14.69
N ILE A 172 4.24 12.74 -15.28
CA ILE A 172 4.06 13.69 -16.37
C ILE A 172 5.00 13.32 -17.51
N TYR A 173 4.43 13.05 -18.68
CA TYR A 173 5.21 12.85 -19.91
C TYR A 173 5.55 14.19 -20.58
N HIS A 174 6.84 14.52 -20.59
CA HIS A 174 7.36 15.70 -21.26
C HIS A 174 7.66 15.41 -22.73
N LYS A 175 6.78 15.85 -23.63
CA LYS A 175 6.91 15.61 -25.09
C LYS A 175 8.20 16.16 -25.69
N GLU A 176 8.70 17.28 -25.17
CA GLU A 176 9.89 17.97 -25.66
C GLU A 176 11.16 17.16 -25.40
N THR A 177 11.28 16.60 -24.21
CA THR A 177 12.43 15.79 -23.78
C THR A 177 12.23 14.30 -23.99
N ARG A 178 10.99 13.88 -24.29
CA ARG A 178 10.54 12.48 -24.39
C ARG A 178 10.85 11.68 -23.12
N ARG A 179 10.68 12.31 -21.95
CA ARG A 179 10.96 11.72 -20.64
C ARG A 179 9.74 11.78 -19.74
N MET A 180 9.63 10.77 -18.89
CA MET A 180 8.71 10.78 -17.75
C MET A 180 9.36 11.53 -16.59
N GLU A 181 8.62 12.46 -16.00
CA GLU A 181 8.89 12.98 -14.67
C GLU A 181 7.91 12.31 -13.70
N TYR A 182 8.40 11.97 -12.51
CA TYR A 182 7.61 11.32 -11.47
C TYR A 182 7.67 12.14 -10.21
N THR A 183 6.54 12.30 -9.54
CA THR A 183 6.43 12.94 -8.23
C THR A 183 5.82 11.96 -7.24
N LYS A 184 6.07 12.20 -5.95
CA LYS A 184 5.55 11.40 -4.85
C LYS A 184 5.31 12.28 -3.63
N ASN A 185 4.32 11.95 -2.82
CA ASN A 185 4.03 12.62 -1.56
C ASN A 185 4.71 11.94 -0.34
N TYR A 186 5.35 10.80 -0.55
CA TYR A 186 5.92 9.95 0.50
C TYR A 186 7.37 9.55 0.21
N GLU A 187 8.24 9.59 1.22
CA GLU A 187 9.68 9.31 1.06
C GLU A 187 10.14 7.90 1.48
N ALA A 188 9.50 7.28 2.46
CA ALA A 188 9.90 5.97 3.00
C ALA A 188 8.77 4.93 2.95
N ALA A 189 9.09 3.66 3.06
CA ALA A 189 8.14 2.58 3.30
C ALA A 189 8.99 1.36 3.63
N PRO A 190 8.45 0.34 4.31
CA PRO A 190 9.21 -0.89 4.55
C PRO A 190 9.33 -1.76 3.28
N TYR A 191 8.82 -1.31 2.14
CA TYR A 191 8.92 -1.99 0.85
C TYR A 191 9.70 -1.13 -0.15
N TYR A 192 10.42 -1.78 -1.05
CA TYR A 192 10.71 -1.17 -2.34
C TYR A 192 9.38 -0.94 -3.06
N ILE A 193 9.11 0.28 -3.52
CA ILE A 193 7.90 0.55 -4.31
C ILE A 193 8.31 0.97 -5.70
N TYR A 194 7.82 0.24 -6.69
CA TYR A 194 7.93 0.57 -8.10
C TYR A 194 6.61 1.09 -8.62
N TYR A 195 6.67 2.08 -9.48
CA TYR A 195 5.50 2.66 -10.11
C TYR A 195 5.69 2.66 -11.62
N GLN A 196 4.70 2.13 -12.34
CA GLN A 196 4.61 2.24 -13.78
C GLN A 196 3.48 3.19 -14.15
N PRO A 197 3.76 4.20 -15.01
CA PRO A 197 2.71 5.08 -15.51
C PRO A 197 1.79 4.32 -16.47
N TYR A 198 0.69 4.96 -16.87
CA TYR A 198 -0.34 4.40 -17.75
C TYR A 198 0.21 3.67 -19.00
N TRP A 199 1.27 4.20 -19.62
CA TRP A 199 1.82 3.64 -20.84
C TRP A 199 2.87 2.55 -20.57
N VAL A 200 2.56 1.30 -20.95
CA VAL A 200 3.48 0.13 -20.89
C VAL A 200 4.79 0.30 -21.70
N ALA A 201 4.88 1.35 -22.52
CA ALA A 201 6.09 1.76 -23.21
C ALA A 201 7.12 2.44 -22.27
N HIS A 202 6.77 2.69 -21.01
CA HIS A 202 7.67 3.19 -19.98
C HIS A 202 7.92 2.09 -18.95
N LEU A 203 9.17 1.97 -18.54
CA LEU A 203 9.54 1.04 -17.47
C LEU A 203 8.95 1.48 -16.15
N ALA A 204 8.66 0.51 -15.28
CA ALA A 204 8.37 0.79 -13.89
C ALA A 204 9.60 1.40 -13.24
N LYS A 205 9.45 2.52 -12.55
CA LYS A 205 10.52 3.21 -11.84
C LYS A 205 10.41 2.96 -10.34
N ARG A 206 11.54 2.71 -9.68
CA ARG A 206 11.62 2.65 -8.21
C ARG A 206 11.36 4.03 -7.61
N MET A 207 10.25 4.16 -6.91
CA MET A 207 9.82 5.40 -6.23
C MET A 207 10.26 5.44 -4.77
N ILE A 208 10.31 4.28 -4.10
CA ILE A 208 10.70 4.17 -2.68
C ILE A 208 11.80 3.13 -2.52
N THR A 209 12.77 3.47 -1.67
CA THR A 209 13.84 2.57 -1.21
C THR A 209 13.75 2.45 0.32
N PRO A 210 13.45 1.26 0.86
CA PRO A 210 13.35 1.04 2.30
C PRO A 210 14.72 1.08 2.97
N HIS A 211 14.78 1.48 4.24
CA HIS A 211 15.97 1.25 5.08
C HIS A 211 15.97 -0.16 5.66
N HIS A 212 14.79 -0.66 6.05
CA HIS A 212 14.56 -1.99 6.61
C HIS A 212 13.57 -2.78 5.72
N PRO A 213 14.00 -3.29 4.56
CA PRO A 213 13.11 -3.95 3.61
C PRO A 213 12.40 -5.16 4.23
N VAL A 214 11.11 -5.31 3.93
CA VAL A 214 10.35 -6.53 4.19
C VAL A 214 11.01 -7.70 3.46
N LYS A 215 11.15 -8.82 4.18
CA LYS A 215 11.77 -10.04 3.67
C LYS A 215 10.74 -11.09 3.27
N LEU A 216 11.08 -11.91 2.28
CA LEU A 216 10.24 -13.05 1.87
C LEU A 216 9.93 -14.00 3.03
N SER A 217 10.84 -14.10 4.01
CA SER A 217 10.62 -14.87 5.24
C SER A 217 9.44 -14.36 6.09
N GLN A 218 9.10 -13.07 6.02
CA GLN A 218 7.95 -12.46 6.68
C GLN A 218 6.63 -12.77 5.96
N VAL A 219 6.68 -13.16 4.68
CA VAL A 219 5.50 -13.59 3.92
C VAL A 219 5.12 -15.01 4.32
N PRO A 220 3.84 -15.31 4.61
CA PRO A 220 3.40 -16.66 4.90
C PRO A 220 3.66 -17.61 3.73
N GLU A 221 4.12 -18.82 4.04
CA GLU A 221 4.55 -19.82 3.06
C GLU A 221 3.47 -20.13 2.01
N ASN A 222 2.21 -20.20 2.43
CA ASN A 222 1.08 -20.46 1.54
C ASN A 222 0.83 -19.35 0.50
N PHE A 223 1.40 -18.15 0.66
CA PHE A 223 1.30 -17.05 -0.31
C PHE A 223 2.55 -16.86 -1.16
N ARG A 224 3.71 -17.40 -0.75
CA ARG A 224 4.99 -17.18 -1.46
C ARG A 224 4.98 -17.61 -2.92
N HIS A 225 4.18 -18.62 -3.28
CA HIS A 225 4.06 -19.10 -4.66
C HIS A 225 3.45 -18.07 -5.63
N ARG A 226 2.82 -17.01 -5.10
CA ARG A 226 2.22 -15.90 -5.88
C ARG A 226 3.15 -14.69 -6.00
N ILE A 227 4.34 -14.75 -5.40
CA ILE A 227 5.33 -13.68 -5.46
C ILE A 227 6.36 -14.05 -6.50
N HIS A 228 6.39 -13.26 -7.58
CA HIS A 228 7.29 -13.50 -8.71
C HIS A 228 8.71 -13.04 -8.35
N ARG A 229 9.70 -13.91 -8.62
CA ARG A 229 11.11 -13.59 -8.41
C ARG A 229 11.66 -12.82 -9.61
N ILE A 230 12.25 -11.66 -9.35
CA ILE A 230 12.90 -10.81 -10.35
C ILE A 230 14.41 -10.95 -10.17
N PRO A 231 15.16 -11.40 -11.20
CA PRO A 231 16.61 -11.54 -11.10
C PRO A 231 17.33 -10.22 -10.81
N GLY A 232 18.39 -10.29 -9.99
CA GLY A 232 19.16 -9.14 -9.52
C GLY A 232 18.66 -8.61 -8.18
N ARG A 233 19.24 -7.49 -7.73
CA ARG A 233 18.96 -6.86 -6.43
C ARG A 233 18.15 -5.58 -6.66
N PHE A 234 17.06 -5.37 -5.93
CA PHE A 234 16.24 -4.17 -6.11
C PHE A 234 17.02 -2.89 -5.83
N ALA A 235 17.99 -2.90 -4.90
CA ALA A 235 18.87 -1.76 -4.65
C ALA A 235 19.59 -1.24 -5.91
N ASP A 236 19.97 -2.16 -6.81
CA ASP A 236 20.75 -1.87 -8.02
C ASP A 236 19.87 -1.65 -9.26
N LYS A 237 18.54 -1.87 -9.14
CA LYS A 237 17.58 -1.78 -10.26
C LYS A 237 16.63 -0.61 -10.09
N GLU A 238 16.97 0.55 -10.63
CA GLU A 238 16.07 1.72 -10.62
C GLU A 238 14.85 1.51 -11.51
N TYR A 239 15.00 0.82 -12.64
CA TYR A 239 13.93 0.55 -13.60
C TYR A 239 13.73 -0.95 -13.80
N LEU A 240 12.48 -1.36 -14.04
CA LEU A 240 12.10 -2.75 -14.27
C LEU A 240 11.15 -2.90 -15.46
N GLN A 241 11.36 -3.96 -16.24
CA GLN A 241 10.38 -4.44 -17.23
C GLN A 241 9.83 -5.79 -16.78
N ILE A 242 8.69 -5.76 -16.09
CA ILE A 242 8.14 -6.97 -15.46
C ILE A 242 7.79 -8.06 -16.47
N ALA A 243 7.31 -7.67 -17.65
CA ALA A 243 6.97 -8.61 -18.72
C ALA A 243 8.17 -9.41 -19.27
N GLN A 244 9.41 -9.02 -18.92
CA GLN A 244 10.61 -9.82 -19.23
C GLN A 244 10.79 -11.00 -18.29
N HIS A 245 10.22 -10.94 -17.09
CA HIS A 245 10.48 -11.89 -16.01
C HIS A 245 9.31 -12.83 -15.74
N THR A 246 8.07 -12.39 -16.04
CA THR A 246 6.87 -13.19 -15.79
C THR A 246 5.78 -12.99 -16.86
N PRO A 247 4.97 -14.02 -17.19
CA PRO A 247 3.83 -13.87 -18.09
C PRO A 247 2.76 -12.92 -17.54
N CYS A 248 2.52 -11.81 -18.24
CA CYS A 248 1.55 -10.78 -17.84
C CYS A 248 0.34 -10.71 -18.77
N ARG A 249 -0.80 -10.27 -18.23
CA ARG A 249 -1.97 -9.85 -19.01
C ARG A 249 -1.73 -8.43 -19.47
N PHE A 250 -2.23 -8.12 -20.66
CA PHE A 250 -2.27 -6.77 -21.20
C PHE A 250 -3.71 -6.55 -21.64
N GLU A 251 -4.41 -5.64 -20.98
CA GLU A 251 -5.75 -5.26 -21.44
C GLU A 251 -5.60 -4.27 -22.61
N GLU A 252 -6.10 -4.70 -23.76
CA GLU A 252 -6.27 -3.89 -24.98
C GLU A 252 -5.00 -3.30 -25.63
N SER A 253 -4.28 -4.14 -26.38
CA SER A 253 -3.56 -3.65 -27.56
C SER A 253 -3.57 -4.71 -28.66
N PRO A 254 -4.36 -4.55 -29.75
CA PRO A 254 -4.53 -5.56 -30.80
C PRO A 254 -3.26 -5.84 -31.64
N ASN A 255 -2.10 -5.32 -31.25
CA ASN A 255 -0.79 -5.59 -31.87
C ASN A 255 0.33 -5.74 -30.81
N PHE A 256 -0.01 -6.15 -29.59
CA PHE A 256 0.96 -6.28 -28.50
C PHE A 256 1.98 -7.39 -28.80
N SER A 257 3.27 -7.04 -28.80
CA SER A 257 4.38 -7.99 -28.83
C SER A 257 5.34 -7.70 -27.68
N LEU A 258 5.78 -8.74 -26.97
CA LEU A 258 6.86 -8.61 -25.97
C LEU A 258 8.14 -8.01 -26.60
N SER A 259 8.34 -8.21 -27.90
CA SER A 259 9.50 -7.65 -28.62
C SER A 259 9.45 -6.14 -28.82
N THR A 260 8.30 -5.48 -28.58
CA THR A 260 8.13 -4.03 -28.72
C THR A 260 8.19 -3.28 -27.40
N LEU A 261 8.33 -4.00 -26.27
CA LEU A 261 8.51 -3.39 -24.95
C LEU A 261 9.94 -2.87 -24.78
N PRO A 262 10.12 -1.74 -24.07
CA PRO A 262 11.45 -1.31 -23.65
C PRO A 262 12.09 -2.38 -22.77
N ARG A 263 13.40 -2.54 -22.92
CA ARG A 263 14.17 -3.46 -22.08
C ARG A 263 14.85 -2.73 -20.95
N GLU A 264 15.12 -3.43 -19.84
CA GLU A 264 15.87 -2.86 -18.72
C GLU A 264 17.25 -2.33 -19.18
N GLU A 265 17.89 -3.00 -20.14
CA GLU A 265 19.20 -2.58 -20.65
C GLU A 265 19.15 -1.26 -21.44
N ASP A 266 17.99 -0.86 -21.96
CA ASP A 266 17.82 0.38 -22.71
C ASP A 266 17.87 1.64 -21.81
N TYR A 267 17.74 1.45 -20.49
CA TYR A 267 17.63 2.51 -19.49
C TYR A 267 18.83 2.59 -18.53
N ILE A 268 19.86 1.76 -18.73
CA ILE A 268 21.12 1.87 -17.98
C ILE A 268 21.87 3.10 -18.50
N PRO A 269 22.18 4.12 -17.66
CA PRO A 269 23.03 5.21 -18.07
C PRO A 269 24.41 4.66 -18.44
N THR A 270 24.82 4.81 -19.70
CA THR A 270 26.21 4.56 -20.15
C THR A 270 27.18 5.58 -19.58
#